data_AF-A0A5P8KI95-F1
#
_entry.id   AF-A0A5P8KI95-F1
#
_cell.length_a   1.000
_cell.length_b   1.000
_cell.length_c   1.000
_cell.angle_alpha   90.00
_cell.angle_beta   90.00
_cell.angle_gamma   90.00
#
_symmetry.space_group_name_H-M   'P 1'
#
loop_
_entity.id
_entity.type
_entity.pdbx_description
1 polymer ?
#
loop_
_entity_poly.entity_id
_entity_poly.type
_entity_poly.pdbx_seq_one_letter_code
_entity_poly.pdbx_strand_id
1 'polypeptide(L)' 'MRALGGLWDTTRGMTVLRDAGYTPNEKHVRRTYRRLAEAGLLTKVQDRPVQYRVESGAV' A
#
# COMPACT_ATOMS: atom_id res chain seq x y z
N MET A 1 -18.17 -4.48 3.51
CA MET A 1 -16.71 -4.55 3.19
C MET A 1 -16.02 -3.28 3.65
N ARG A 2 -15.28 -3.30 4.77
CA ARG A 2 -14.42 -2.20 5.24
C ARG A 2 -12.94 -2.64 5.18
N ALA A 3 -12.48 -3.13 4.03
CA ALA A 3 -11.19 -3.84 3.98
C ALA A 3 -9.97 -2.98 3.60
N LEU A 4 -10.17 -1.78 3.05
CA LEU A 4 -9.06 -0.94 2.56
C LEU A 4 -8.61 0.16 3.55
N GLY A 5 -9.38 0.39 4.62
CA GLY A 5 -9.02 1.32 5.68
C GLY A 5 -8.08 0.66 6.69
N GLY A 6 -6.78 0.95 6.60
CA GLY A 6 -5.77 0.41 7.51
C GLY A 6 -4.36 0.82 7.15
N LEU A 7 -3.39 0.31 7.91
CA LEU A 7 -1.98 0.43 7.58
C LEU A 7 -1.62 -0.53 6.43
N TRP A 8 -0.86 -0.01 5.47
CA TRP A 8 -0.37 -0.68 4.29
C TRP A 8 1.15 -0.80 4.39
N ASP A 9 1.61 -2.03 4.62
CA ASP A 9 3.02 -2.39 4.54
C ASP A 9 3.30 -3.23 3.30
N THR A 10 4.58 -3.51 3.04
CA THR A 10 5.00 -4.26 1.85
C THR A 10 4.42 -5.68 1.84
N THR A 11 4.31 -6.32 3.01
CA THR A 11 3.76 -7.67 3.15
C THR A 11 2.29 -7.71 2.77
N ARG A 12 1.49 -6.78 3.28
CA ARG A 12 0.07 -6.65 2.94
C ARG A 12 -0.13 -6.40 1.45
N GLY A 13 0.71 -5.57 0.84
CA GLY A 13 0.65 -5.30 -0.60
C GLY A 13 0.98 -6.54 -1.43
N MET A 14 1.96 -7.33 -0.99
CA MET A 14 2.28 -8.62 -1.60
C MET A 14 1.10 -9.59 -1.50
N THR A 15 0.47 -9.70 -0.33
CA THR A 15 -0.69 -10.58 -0.11
C THR A 15 -1.87 -10.17 -0.98
N VAL A 16 -2.27 -8.89 -0.98
CA VAL A 16 -3.42 -8.41 -1.76
C VAL A 16 -3.23 -8.64 -3.25
N LEU A 17 -2.02 -8.39 -3.77
CA LEU A 17 -1.72 -8.63 -5.18
C LEU A 17 -1.68 -10.12 -5.51
N ARG A 18 -1.20 -10.99 -4.60
CA ARG A 18 -1.26 -12.44 -4.75
C ARG A 18 -2.68 -12.97 -4.74
N ASP A 19 -3.51 -12.49 -3.83
CA ASP A 19 -4.93 -12.85 -3.74
C ASP A 19 -5.69 -12.41 -4.99
N ALA A 20 -5.26 -11.32 -5.64
CA ALA A 20 -5.77 -10.86 -6.93
C ALA A 20 -5.20 -11.64 -8.14
N GLY A 21 -4.39 -12.68 -7.92
CA GLY A 21 -3.83 -13.53 -8.97
C GLY A 21 -2.53 -13.02 -9.60
N TYR A 22 -1.94 -11.94 -9.07
CA TYR A 22 -0.64 -11.44 -9.54
C TYR A 22 0.52 -12.11 -8.80
N THR A 23 1.70 -12.10 -9.41
CA THR A 23 2.96 -12.56 -8.82
C THR A 23 3.90 -11.38 -8.56
N PRO A 24 3.55 -10.47 -7.62
CA PRO A 24 4.38 -9.30 -7.33
C PRO A 24 5.71 -9.68 -6.69
N ASN A 25 6.69 -8.79 -6.80
CA ASN A 25 7.89 -8.79 -5.97
C ASN A 25 7.89 -7.58 -5.03
N GLU A 26 8.64 -7.64 -3.93
CA GLU A 26 8.65 -6.56 -2.93
C GLU A 26 9.06 -5.20 -3.51
N LYS A 27 10.00 -5.20 -4.46
CA LYS A 27 10.45 -3.98 -5.14
C LYS A 27 9.32 -3.32 -5.91
N HIS A 28 8.48 -4.12 -6.58
CA HIS A 28 7.30 -3.66 -7.30
C HIS A 28 6.29 -3.06 -6.34
N VAL A 29 5.98 -3.75 -5.23
CA VAL A 29 5.04 -3.25 -4.21
C VAL A 29 5.52 -1.94 -3.59
N ARG A 30 6.79 -1.85 -3.18
CA ARG A 30 7.38 -0.62 -2.62
C ARG A 30 7.34 0.54 -3.61
N ARG A 31 7.60 0.27 -4.90
CA ARG A 31 7.51 1.28 -5.96
C ARG A 31 6.08 1.75 -6.16
N THR A 32 5.11 0.83 -6.17
CA THR A 32 3.69 1.16 -6.29
C THR A 32 3.23 2.02 -5.13
N TYR A 33 3.58 1.68 -3.90
CA TYR A 33 3.25 2.52 -2.74
C TYR A 33 3.89 3.90 -2.79
N ARG A 34 5.16 3.99 -3.21
CA ARG A 34 5.80 5.28 -3.40
C ARG A 34 5.04 6.13 -4.41
N ARG A 35 4.64 5.56 -5.55
CA ARG A 35 3.85 6.28 -6.57
C ARG A 35 2.48 6.70 -6.04
N LEU A 36 1.81 5.84 -5.29
CA LEU A 36 0.53 6.17 -4.66
C LEU A 36 0.68 7.28 -3.63
N ALA A 37 1.82 7.33 -2.92
CA ALA A 37 2.13 8.40 -1.99
C ALA A 37 2.49 9.71 -2.68
N GLU A 38 3.27 9.66 -3.76
CA GLU A 38 3.53 10.82 -4.64
C GLU A 38 2.23 11.37 -5.25
N ALA A 39 1.25 10.50 -5.53
CA ALA A 39 -0.07 10.87 -6.02
C ALA A 39 -1.05 11.34 -4.92
N GLY A 40 -0.63 11.37 -3.65
CA GLY A 40 -1.48 11.79 -2.52
C GLY A 40 -2.58 10.81 -2.14
N LEU A 41 -2.54 9.56 -2.63
CA LEU A 41 -3.52 8.51 -2.28
C LEU A 41 -3.09 7.74 -1.02
N LEU A 42 -1.79 7.73 -0.74
CA LEU A 42 -1.21 7.14 0.46
C LEU A 42 -0.37 8.18 1.20
N THR A 43 -0.51 8.22 2.52
CA THR A 43 0.40 8.98 3.36
C THR A 43 1.35 8.01 4.04
N LYS A 44 2.65 8.26 3.90
CA LYS A 44 3.69 7.50 4.61
C LYS A 44 3.64 7.87 6.08
N VAL A 45 3.38 6.88 6.93
CA VAL A 45 3.19 7.07 8.38
C VAL A 45 4.38 6.59 9.20
N GLN A 46 5.20 5.67 8.67
CA GLN A 46 6.41 5.20 9.33
C GLN A 46 7.47 4.79 8.31
N ASP A 47 8.74 4.98 8.68
CA ASP A 47 9.92 4.65 7.85
C ASP A 47 10.49 3.25 8.11
N ARG A 48 10.39 2.73 9.33
CA ARG A 48 10.90 1.42 9.73
C ARG A 48 10.01 0.77 10.81
N PRO A 49 9.28 -0.31 10.49
CA PRO A 49 8.99 -0.79 9.13
C PRO A 49 8.27 0.29 8.29
N VAL A 50 8.46 0.27 6.97
CA VAL A 50 7.78 1.21 6.08
C VAL A 50 6.28 0.93 6.09
N GLN A 51 5.49 1.91 6.52
CA GLN A 51 4.04 1.81 6.56
C GLN A 51 3.40 3.03 5.90
N TYR A 52 2.30 2.78 5.20
CA TYR A 52 1.46 3.78 4.56
C TYR A 52 0.05 3.70 5.11
N ARG A 53 -0.71 4.77 4.99
CA ARG A 53 -2.14 4.81 5.30
C ARG A 53 -2.88 5.38 4.11
N VAL A 54 -4.06 4.85 3.80
CA VAL A 54 -4.94 5.47 2.80
C VAL A 54 -5.38 6.82 3.34
N GLU A 55 -5.21 7.85 2.53
CA GLU A 55 -5.80 9.16 2.77
C GLU A 55 -7.33 9.00 2.66
N SER A 56 -8.03 9.04 3.79
CA SER A 56 -9.50 9.08 3.82
C SER A 56 -9.97 10.46 3.37
N GLY A 57 -9.82 10.76 2.09
CA GLY A 57 -10.06 12.09 1.52
C GLY A 57 -10.42 12.11 0.04
N ALA A 58 -10.79 10.96 -0.54
CA ALA A 58 -11.36 10.90 -1.87
C ALA A 58 -12.50 9.87 -1.90
N VAL A 59 -13.69 10.42 -2.14
CA VAL A 59 -15.04 9.85 -2.36
C VAL A 59 -15.80 9.25 -1.16
#